data_AF-A0A8H5GSE1-F1
#
_entry.id   AF-A0A8H5GSE1-F1
#
_cell.length_a   1.000
_cell.length_b   1.000
_cell.length_c   1.000
_cell.angle_alpha   90.00
_cell.angle_beta   90.00
_cell.angle_gamma   90.00
#
_symmetry.space_group_name_H-M   'P 1'
#
loop_
_entity.id
_entity.type
_entity.pdbx_description
1 polymer ?
#
loop_
_entity_poly.entity_id
_entity_poly.type
_entity_poly.pdbx_seq_one_letter_code
_entity_poly.pdbx_strand_id
1 'polypeptide(L)'
;MSDGEDDYLSDKFLVESSAPSTSNPKTYSQLRKDAEKKAKTKNDQNRTKSRRERELEAREEGLNKSLFTRAQEDEQSGGAGNKALSIMMKMGFKPGQSLGRVGDVNKPDRSSSERPEDLDKVAHNDDVPATGAHSSLTAIPSASKEVSHRTEPLPLTEWAGRKGIGTSRKRGPSPSAAERVAKMAKMAEQAASEDFRDRTRREYQERRAEGRLGPAQRTCANLDEKAGKNFNVLWLNPGNPDTFPPGFIDALGLHTTVDIPSYDDGRQGDREDIATRLRREIKSNALQPVDSDEQHTSEVNTFSEEVLEEAAQFLRLQAQDRLALVLSYLRDHYDYCFWCGTQYDDQDEMEEQCPGPEEEAHD
;
A
#
# COMPACT_ATOMS: atom_id res chain seq x y z
N MET A 1 -27.02 9.89 -69.45
CA MET A 1 -25.74 9.21 -69.74
C MET A 1 -24.63 10.09 -69.19
N SER A 2 -24.16 9.73 -68.00
CA SER A 2 -23.01 10.31 -67.30
C SER A 2 -22.27 9.12 -66.72
N ASP A 3 -21.13 8.85 -67.33
CA ASP A 3 -20.24 7.70 -67.17
C ASP A 3 -19.28 7.98 -65.99
N GLY A 4 -19.66 7.59 -64.76
CA GLY A 4 -18.84 7.90 -63.58
C GLY A 4 -19.22 7.22 -62.27
N GLU A 5 -20.13 6.24 -62.29
CA GLU A 5 -20.40 5.40 -61.12
C GLU A 5 -19.45 4.21 -61.22
N ASP A 6 -18.39 4.22 -60.40
CA ASP A 6 -17.38 3.14 -60.35
C ASP A 6 -18.11 1.78 -60.19
N ASP A 7 -18.07 0.99 -61.26
CA ASP A 7 -18.79 -0.27 -61.38
C ASP A 7 -18.44 -1.18 -60.20
N TYR A 8 -19.44 -1.81 -59.59
CA TYR A 8 -19.30 -2.60 -58.35
C TYR A 8 -18.33 -3.80 -58.50
N LEU A 9 -17.93 -4.11 -59.73
CA LEU A 9 -16.97 -5.15 -60.11
C LEU A 9 -15.63 -4.60 -60.64
N SER A 10 -15.35 -3.30 -60.47
CA SER A 10 -14.10 -2.68 -60.94
C SER A 10 -12.89 -3.08 -60.08
N ASP A 11 -11.74 -3.30 -60.74
CA ASP A 11 -10.47 -3.74 -60.15
C ASP A 11 -9.93 -2.82 -59.03
N LYS A 12 -10.47 -1.62 -58.89
CA LYS A 12 -10.14 -0.66 -57.83
C LYS A 12 -10.40 -1.24 -56.43
N PHE A 13 -11.50 -2.00 -56.27
CA PHE A 13 -11.82 -2.69 -55.03
C PHE A 13 -10.97 -3.95 -54.80
N LEU A 14 -10.45 -4.53 -55.87
CA LEU A 14 -9.60 -5.73 -55.83
C LEU A 14 -8.16 -5.38 -55.39
N VAL A 15 -7.65 -4.21 -55.81
CA VAL A 15 -6.37 -3.65 -55.34
C VAL A 15 -6.38 -3.34 -53.85
N GLU A 16 -7.51 -2.88 -53.28
CA GLU A 16 -7.62 -2.59 -51.85
C GLU A 16 -7.56 -3.86 -50.99
N SER A 17 -7.99 -5.00 -51.52
CA SER A 17 -7.87 -6.32 -50.85
C SER A 17 -6.50 -6.97 -50.99
N SER A 18 -5.68 -6.54 -51.95
CA SER A 18 -4.32 -7.05 -52.18
C SER A 18 -3.22 -6.19 -51.56
N ALA A 19 -3.59 -5.07 -50.90
CA ALA A 19 -2.67 -4.32 -50.08
C ALA A 19 -2.21 -5.20 -48.90
N PRO A 20 -0.89 -5.44 -48.71
CA PRO A 20 -0.40 -6.24 -47.61
C PRO A 20 -0.68 -5.51 -46.30
N SER A 21 -1.69 -5.97 -45.55
CA SER A 21 -1.90 -5.53 -44.18
C SER A 21 -0.68 -5.94 -43.35
N THR A 22 0.14 -4.95 -42.98
CA THR A 22 1.46 -5.15 -42.34
C THR A 22 1.39 -5.62 -40.89
N SER A 23 0.21 -6.01 -40.40
CA SER A 23 0.04 -6.50 -39.03
C SER A 23 -0.77 -7.78 -39.03
N ASN A 24 -0.09 -8.88 -38.69
CA ASN A 24 -0.76 -10.11 -38.30
C ASN A 24 -1.81 -9.80 -37.22
N PRO A 25 -3.04 -10.34 -37.34
CA PRO A 25 -4.05 -10.14 -36.30
C PRO A 25 -3.50 -10.70 -34.99
N LYS A 26 -3.54 -9.87 -33.95
CA LYS A 26 -3.06 -10.26 -32.61
C LYS A 26 -3.81 -11.52 -32.16
N THR A 27 -3.07 -12.48 -31.61
CA THR A 27 -3.67 -13.69 -31.03
C THR A 27 -4.51 -13.32 -29.81
N TYR A 28 -5.58 -14.07 -29.52
CA TYR A 28 -6.43 -13.86 -28.34
C TYR A 28 -5.63 -13.71 -27.02
N SER A 29 -4.56 -14.48 -26.85
CA SER A 29 -3.63 -14.36 -25.70
C SER A 29 -2.92 -13.00 -25.63
N GLN A 30 -2.56 -12.42 -26.77
CA GLN A 30 -1.92 -11.11 -26.87
C GLN A 30 -2.93 -9.99 -26.58
N LEU A 31 -4.17 -10.08 -27.08
CA LEU A 31 -5.22 -9.11 -26.76
C LEU A 31 -5.52 -9.11 -25.25
N ARG A 32 -5.62 -10.30 -24.63
CA ARG A 32 -5.83 -10.43 -23.19
C ARG A 32 -4.69 -9.80 -22.38
N LYS A 33 -3.45 -10.05 -22.77
CA LYS A 33 -2.26 -9.47 -22.10
C LYS A 33 -2.18 -7.95 -22.25
N ASP A 34 -2.55 -7.41 -23.41
CA ASP A 34 -2.61 -5.97 -23.64
C ASP A 34 -3.74 -5.32 -22.83
N ALA A 35 -4.88 -5.98 -22.69
CA ALA A 35 -5.99 -5.52 -21.86
C ALA A 35 -5.61 -5.49 -20.37
N GLU A 36 -4.94 -6.54 -19.86
CA GLU A 36 -4.44 -6.59 -18.48
C GLU A 36 -3.41 -5.49 -18.19
N LYS A 37 -2.48 -5.21 -19.12
CA LYS A 37 -1.54 -4.09 -18.98
C LYS A 37 -2.26 -2.75 -18.92
N LYS A 38 -3.22 -2.51 -19.82
CA LYS A 38 -4.02 -1.27 -19.83
C LYS A 38 -4.85 -1.10 -18.55
N ALA A 39 -5.40 -2.20 -18.02
CA ALA A 39 -6.14 -2.18 -16.75
C ALA A 39 -5.21 -1.83 -15.57
N LYS A 40 -4.01 -2.42 -15.51
CA LYS A 40 -3.00 -2.08 -14.50
C LYS A 40 -2.59 -0.62 -14.56
N THR A 41 -2.25 -0.10 -15.74
CA THR A 41 -1.85 1.31 -15.89
C THR A 41 -2.97 2.27 -15.50
N LYS A 42 -4.24 1.94 -15.82
CA LYS A 42 -5.39 2.74 -15.39
C LYS A 42 -5.59 2.70 -13.87
N ASN A 43 -5.42 1.53 -13.26
CA ASN A 43 -5.50 1.39 -11.81
C ASN A 43 -4.40 2.18 -11.10
N ASP A 44 -3.17 2.13 -11.62
CA ASP A 44 -2.04 2.89 -11.09
C ASP A 44 -2.25 4.41 -11.25
N GLN A 45 -2.85 4.86 -12.36
CA GLN A 45 -3.19 6.27 -12.59
C GLN A 45 -4.34 6.75 -11.71
N ASN A 46 -5.33 5.89 -11.44
CA ASN A 46 -6.46 6.22 -10.56
C ASN A 46 -6.10 6.12 -9.07
N ARG A 47 -4.95 5.51 -8.75
CA ARG A 47 -4.46 5.42 -7.37
C ARG A 47 -3.99 6.79 -6.89
N THR A 48 -4.63 7.30 -5.85
CA THR A 48 -4.21 8.55 -5.21
C THR A 48 -2.88 8.34 -4.49
N LYS A 49 -1.82 9.04 -4.94
CA LYS A 49 -0.50 9.02 -4.29
C LYS A 49 -0.60 9.53 -2.85
N SER A 50 0.12 8.87 -1.94
CA SER A 50 0.15 9.28 -0.52
C SER A 50 0.83 10.64 -0.34
N ARG A 51 0.50 11.36 0.75
CA ARG A 51 1.11 12.67 1.03
C ARG A 51 2.65 12.59 1.12
N ARG A 52 3.18 11.54 1.76
CA ARG A 52 4.63 11.32 1.93
C ARG A 52 5.33 11.08 0.59
N GLU A 53 4.71 10.33 -0.30
CA GLU A 53 5.23 10.04 -1.64
C GLU A 53 5.28 11.30 -2.50
N ARG A 54 4.23 12.14 -2.44
CA ARG A 54 4.18 13.43 -3.14
C ARG A 54 5.25 14.41 -2.64
N GLU A 55 5.50 14.46 -1.33
CA GLU A 55 6.54 15.32 -0.75
C GLU A 55 7.96 14.85 -1.14
N LEU A 56 8.18 13.54 -1.25
CA LEU A 56 9.46 12.99 -1.72
C LEU A 56 9.69 13.26 -3.20
N GLU A 57 8.68 13.02 -4.05
CA GLU A 57 8.74 13.31 -5.48
C GLU A 57 9.02 14.80 -5.71
N ALA A 58 8.33 15.70 -4.99
CA ALA A 58 8.60 17.14 -5.05
C ALA A 58 10.02 17.51 -4.59
N ARG A 59 10.56 16.80 -3.58
CA ARG A 59 11.93 17.00 -3.10
C ARG A 59 12.96 16.51 -4.12
N GLU A 60 12.73 15.36 -4.74
CA GLU A 60 13.59 14.79 -5.77
C GLU A 60 13.55 15.63 -7.04
N GLU A 61 12.37 16.08 -7.47
CA GLU A 61 12.23 17.06 -8.55
C GLU A 61 12.95 18.37 -8.23
N GLY A 62 12.85 18.86 -6.99
CA GLY A 62 13.56 20.06 -6.55
C GLY A 62 15.09 19.89 -6.52
N LEU A 63 15.58 18.68 -6.27
CA LEU A 63 17.01 18.36 -6.26
C LEU A 63 17.54 18.09 -7.68
N ASN A 64 16.72 17.49 -8.54
CA ASN A 64 17.04 17.20 -9.94
C ASN A 64 16.93 18.46 -10.84
N LYS A 65 16.09 19.43 -10.47
CA LYS A 65 16.03 20.73 -11.16
C LYS A 65 17.24 21.57 -10.76
N SER A 66 18.14 21.81 -11.71
CA SER A 66 19.27 22.71 -11.48
C SER A 66 18.79 24.13 -11.15
N LEU A 67 19.56 24.86 -10.32
CA LEU A 67 19.24 26.25 -9.99
C LEU A 67 19.14 27.16 -11.24
N PHE A 68 19.84 26.78 -12.33
CA PHE A 68 19.79 27.49 -13.60
C PHE A 68 18.49 27.23 -14.37
N THR A 69 18.04 25.97 -14.42
CA THR A 69 16.77 25.58 -15.05
C THR A 69 15.60 26.27 -14.35
N ARG A 70 15.60 26.26 -13.01
CA ARG A 70 14.59 26.94 -12.21
C ARG A 70 14.59 28.46 -12.43
N ALA A 71 15.76 29.09 -12.48
CA ALA A 71 15.88 30.53 -12.74
C ALA A 71 15.35 30.92 -14.13
N GLN A 72 15.58 30.07 -15.15
CA GLN A 72 15.09 30.30 -16.51
C GLN A 72 13.57 30.14 -16.61
N GLU A 73 13.01 29.14 -15.92
CA GLU A 73 11.56 28.93 -15.79
C GLU A 73 10.88 30.10 -15.05
N ASP A 74 11.52 30.63 -13.98
CA ASP A 74 11.06 31.78 -13.22
C ASP A 74 11.10 33.08 -14.05
N GLU A 75 12.12 33.27 -14.90
CA GLU A 75 12.22 34.40 -15.84
C GLU A 75 11.17 34.33 -16.96
N GLN A 76 10.87 33.12 -17.46
CA GLN A 76 9.83 32.90 -18.47
C GLN A 76 8.41 33.03 -17.91
N SER A 77 8.21 32.75 -16.63
CA SER A 77 6.91 32.89 -15.94
C SER A 77 6.66 34.30 -15.37
N GLY A 78 7.52 35.28 -15.67
CA GLY A 78 7.36 36.67 -15.25
C GLY A 78 7.76 36.94 -13.80
N GLY A 79 8.41 35.97 -13.14
CA GLY A 79 9.03 36.14 -11.83
C GLY A 79 10.29 37.01 -11.91
N ALA A 80 10.58 37.75 -10.83
CA ALA A 80 11.83 38.51 -10.75
C ALA A 80 13.02 37.54 -10.74
N GLY A 81 13.76 37.49 -11.86
CA GLY A 81 14.92 36.61 -12.04
C GLY A 81 15.89 36.64 -10.84
N ASN A 82 16.54 35.52 -10.57
CA ASN A 82 17.41 35.35 -9.41
C ASN A 82 18.55 36.38 -9.43
N LYS A 83 18.43 37.45 -8.62
CA LYS A 83 19.41 38.57 -8.56
C LYS A 83 20.83 38.08 -8.32
N ALA A 84 21.00 37.04 -7.52
CA ALA A 84 22.30 36.43 -7.25
C ALA A 84 22.93 35.79 -8.50
N LEU A 85 22.11 35.14 -9.36
CA LEU A 85 22.56 34.59 -10.64
C LEU A 85 22.95 35.72 -11.61
N SER A 86 22.16 36.79 -11.67
CA SER A 86 22.48 37.97 -12.48
C SER A 86 23.78 38.65 -12.04
N ILE A 87 24.02 38.76 -10.72
CA ILE A 87 25.27 39.27 -10.17
C ILE A 87 26.44 38.34 -10.52
N MET A 88 26.27 37.01 -10.43
CA MET A 88 27.31 36.05 -10.83
C MET A 88 27.66 36.17 -12.31
N MET A 89 26.67 36.24 -13.20
CA MET A 89 26.90 36.46 -14.64
C MET A 89 27.64 37.77 -14.90
N LYS A 90 27.25 38.85 -14.20
CA LYS A 90 27.90 40.16 -14.31
C LYS A 90 29.34 40.16 -13.77
N MET A 91 29.66 39.26 -12.86
CA MET A 91 31.02 39.03 -12.33
C MET A 91 31.82 38.01 -13.16
N GLY A 92 31.34 37.62 -14.34
CA GLY A 92 32.06 36.78 -15.29
C GLY A 92 31.81 35.28 -15.15
N PHE A 93 30.81 34.85 -14.37
CA PHE A 93 30.41 33.45 -14.28
C PHE A 93 29.63 33.01 -15.54
N LYS A 94 30.16 32.04 -16.27
CA LYS A 94 29.46 31.38 -17.38
C LYS A 94 28.95 30.01 -16.90
N PRO A 95 27.71 29.60 -17.25
CA PRO A 95 27.22 28.26 -16.93
C PRO A 95 28.20 27.19 -17.43
N GLY A 96 28.71 26.36 -16.51
CA GLY A 96 29.73 25.34 -16.80
C GLY A 96 31.18 25.77 -16.59
N GLN A 97 31.45 27.05 -16.26
CA GLN A 97 32.76 27.54 -15.88
C GLN A 97 32.91 27.52 -14.35
N SER A 98 34.04 27.02 -13.85
CA SER A 98 34.39 27.05 -12.44
C SER A 98 34.63 28.49 -11.97
N LEU A 99 34.09 28.86 -10.81
CA LEU A 99 34.21 30.20 -10.24
C LEU A 99 35.67 30.46 -9.81
N GLY A 100 36.36 31.41 -10.44
CA GLY A 100 37.73 31.82 -10.09
C GLY A 100 38.49 32.53 -11.23
N ARG A 101 39.58 33.22 -10.90
CA ARG A 101 40.42 33.94 -11.87
C ARG A 101 41.20 32.96 -12.75
N VAL A 102 40.89 32.93 -14.06
CA VAL A 102 41.71 32.24 -15.06
C VAL A 102 43.01 33.03 -15.20
N GLY A 103 44.15 32.43 -14.84
CA GLY A 103 45.46 33.05 -15.06
C GLY A 103 45.72 33.17 -16.56
N ASP A 104 45.76 34.39 -17.07
CA ASP A 104 46.06 34.66 -18.48
C ASP A 104 47.58 34.56 -18.67
N VAL A 105 48.03 33.43 -19.20
CA VAL A 105 49.42 33.19 -19.58
C VAL A 105 49.60 33.77 -20.98
N ASN A 106 49.91 35.06 -21.08
CA ASN A 106 50.78 35.70 -22.09
C ASN A 106 50.49 37.20 -22.30
N LYS A 107 51.34 38.06 -21.72
CA LYS A 107 51.69 39.36 -22.34
C LYS A 107 53.12 39.74 -21.95
N PRO A 108 54.02 40.09 -22.89
CA PRO A 108 55.44 40.31 -22.60
C PRO A 108 55.74 41.73 -22.11
N ASP A 109 56.76 41.79 -21.24
CA ASP A 109 57.52 42.89 -20.61
C ASP A 109 57.31 44.35 -21.04
N ARG A 110 57.34 45.26 -20.04
CA ARG A 110 58.47 46.19 -19.86
C ARG A 110 58.41 47.08 -18.61
N SER A 111 59.60 47.21 -18.01
CA SER A 111 60.19 48.34 -17.23
C SER A 111 59.56 48.69 -15.87
N SER A 112 60.28 49.05 -14.81
CA SER A 112 61.70 49.05 -14.38
C SER A 112 61.69 49.78 -13.03
N SER A 113 62.67 49.51 -12.16
CA SER A 113 63.01 50.29 -10.95
C SER A 113 62.01 50.21 -9.79
N GLU A 114 62.38 50.12 -8.51
CA GLU A 114 63.68 50.16 -7.84
C GLU A 114 63.47 49.57 -6.43
N ARG A 115 64.52 48.92 -5.94
CA ARG A 115 64.65 48.40 -4.57
C ARG A 115 65.50 49.43 -3.81
N PRO A 116 65.24 49.69 -2.52
CA PRO A 116 66.33 49.99 -1.61
C PRO A 116 66.61 48.76 -0.76
N GLU A 117 67.87 48.36 -0.75
CA GLU A 117 68.43 47.51 0.28
C GLU A 117 68.64 48.34 1.54
N ASP A 118 68.35 47.77 2.71
CA ASP A 118 69.09 48.09 3.92
C ASP A 118 69.35 46.83 4.72
N LEU A 119 70.54 46.84 5.29
CA LEU A 119 71.33 45.73 5.80
C LEU A 119 70.92 45.35 7.23
N ASP A 120 70.94 44.05 7.56
CA ASP A 120 71.79 43.59 8.66
C ASP A 120 71.99 42.08 8.66
N LYS A 121 73.23 41.69 8.94
CA LYS A 121 73.81 40.34 8.86
C LYS A 121 74.45 40.04 10.21
N VAL A 122 74.04 38.98 10.91
CA VAL A 122 74.87 38.23 11.89
C VAL A 122 74.32 36.78 11.93
N ALA A 123 74.96 35.81 11.27
CA ALA A 123 75.89 34.79 11.83
C ALA A 123 75.25 33.95 12.97
N HIS A 124 75.31 32.62 13.04
CA HIS A 124 76.34 31.65 12.67
C HIS A 124 75.69 30.24 12.74
N ASN A 125 76.03 29.32 11.83
CA ASN A 125 75.81 27.88 12.01
C ASN A 125 77.05 27.28 12.69
N ASP A 126 76.95 26.10 13.31
CA ASP A 126 77.85 24.95 13.05
C ASP A 126 77.56 23.70 13.93
N ASP A 127 77.83 22.53 13.32
CA ASP A 127 78.07 21.15 13.82
C ASP A 127 76.90 20.29 14.42
N VAL A 128 76.40 19.14 13.90
CA VAL A 128 76.88 17.92 13.15
C VAL A 128 77.67 16.94 14.08
N PRO A 129 77.74 15.56 13.96
CA PRO A 129 77.20 14.55 12.99
C PRO A 129 76.58 13.24 13.62
N ALA A 130 76.26 12.28 12.72
CA ALA A 130 76.34 10.79 12.83
C ALA A 130 74.98 10.05 12.87
N THR A 131 74.67 8.95 12.16
CA THR A 131 75.36 8.02 11.22
C THR A 131 74.28 7.05 10.71
N GLY A 132 74.31 6.56 9.45
CA GLY A 132 73.61 5.32 9.06
C GLY A 132 72.93 5.26 7.67
N ALA A 133 73.76 5.13 6.63
CA ALA A 133 73.58 4.41 5.36
C ALA A 133 72.29 3.58 5.05
N HIS A 134 71.71 3.86 3.86
CA HIS A 134 71.19 2.96 2.77
C HIS A 134 70.05 1.95 3.09
N SER A 135 68.99 1.70 2.29
CA SER A 135 68.55 2.09 0.93
C SER A 135 67.08 1.68 0.69
N SER A 136 66.45 2.29 -0.33
CA SER A 136 65.29 1.86 -1.16
C SER A 136 63.88 2.29 -0.73
N LEU A 137 63.41 3.47 -1.16
CA LEU A 137 62.78 3.81 -2.46
C LEU A 137 61.28 3.48 -2.53
N THR A 138 60.45 4.50 -2.34
CA THR A 138 59.28 4.72 -3.20
C THR A 138 59.06 6.23 -3.34
N ALA A 139 59.14 6.67 -4.58
CA ALA A 139 59.08 8.07 -4.97
C ALA A 139 57.67 8.64 -4.73
N ILE A 140 57.60 9.75 -3.99
CA ILE A 140 56.47 10.67 -4.06
C ILE A 140 56.85 11.72 -5.11
N PRO A 141 56.17 11.81 -6.25
CA PRO A 141 56.37 12.94 -7.14
C PRO A 141 55.79 14.18 -6.45
N SER A 142 56.67 15.11 -6.08
CA SER A 142 56.32 16.51 -5.87
C SER A 142 55.82 17.08 -7.20
N ALA A 143 54.53 16.88 -7.46
CA ALA A 143 53.82 17.67 -8.45
C ALA A 143 53.46 19.00 -7.79
N SER A 144 54.16 20.05 -8.21
CA SER A 144 53.67 21.42 -8.15
C SER A 144 52.25 21.45 -8.73
N LYS A 145 51.22 21.37 -7.88
CA LYS A 145 49.84 21.50 -8.32
C LYS A 145 49.61 22.95 -8.70
N GLU A 146 49.64 23.19 -10.00
CA GLU A 146 48.89 24.28 -10.63
C GLU A 146 47.49 24.30 -10.03
N VAL A 147 47.02 25.48 -9.63
CA VAL A 147 45.67 25.67 -9.08
C VAL A 147 44.67 25.55 -10.22
N SER A 148 44.38 24.32 -10.65
CA SER A 148 43.23 24.05 -11.51
C SER A 148 41.96 24.21 -10.68
N HIS A 149 41.06 25.09 -11.13
CA HIS A 149 39.78 25.29 -10.48
C HIS A 149 39.02 23.96 -10.30
N ARG A 150 38.55 23.68 -9.08
CA ARG A 150 37.78 22.48 -8.79
C ARG A 150 36.34 22.67 -9.26
N THR A 151 35.90 21.82 -10.18
CA THR A 151 34.52 21.73 -10.67
C THR A 151 33.60 20.93 -9.74
N GLU A 152 34.17 20.18 -8.81
CA GLU A 152 33.44 19.41 -7.81
C GLU A 152 33.32 20.20 -6.49
N PRO A 153 32.13 20.22 -5.86
CA PRO A 153 31.92 20.96 -4.61
C PRO A 153 32.86 20.49 -3.51
N LEU A 154 33.39 21.44 -2.73
CA LEU A 154 34.29 21.15 -1.62
C LEU A 154 33.59 20.24 -0.60
N PRO A 155 34.20 19.09 -0.22
CA PRO A 155 33.64 18.25 0.83
C PRO A 155 33.67 19.02 2.15
N LEU A 156 32.48 19.31 2.70
CA LEU A 156 32.34 19.94 4.01
C LEU A 156 32.86 18.96 5.07
N THR A 157 34.01 19.28 5.63
CA THR A 157 34.56 18.59 6.80
C THR A 157 34.36 19.48 8.01
N GLU A 158 33.31 19.19 8.77
CA GLU A 158 33.04 19.90 10.03
C GLU A 158 34.16 19.61 11.02
N TRP A 159 34.91 20.64 11.43
CA TRP A 159 35.98 20.51 12.40
C TRP A 159 35.39 20.21 13.79
N ALA A 160 35.32 18.94 14.16
CA ALA A 160 34.83 18.48 15.46
C ALA A 160 35.89 18.59 16.58
N GLY A 161 36.57 19.73 16.69
CA GLY A 161 37.48 20.07 17.81
C GLY A 161 38.60 19.07 18.12
N ARG A 162 39.39 19.38 19.17
CA ARG A 162 40.52 18.56 19.66
C ARG A 162 40.01 17.31 20.41
N LYS A 163 39.55 16.31 19.67
CA LYS A 163 39.10 15.03 20.24
C LYS A 163 40.31 14.17 20.58
N GLY A 164 40.67 14.14 21.86
CA GLY A 164 41.76 13.31 22.38
C GLY A 164 41.60 11.83 22.01
N ILE A 165 42.72 11.18 21.73
CA ILE A 165 42.87 9.73 21.55
C ILE A 165 42.35 9.04 22.83
N GLY A 166 41.13 8.52 22.82
CA GLY A 166 40.56 7.81 23.97
C GLY A 166 39.04 7.90 24.16
N THR A 167 38.34 8.82 23.47
CA THR A 167 36.86 8.93 23.60
C THR A 167 36.11 8.73 22.27
N SER A 168 36.72 8.00 21.33
CA SER A 168 36.19 7.89 19.96
C SER A 168 34.98 6.97 19.79
N ARG A 169 34.64 6.14 20.79
CA ARG A 169 33.35 5.42 20.80
C ARG A 169 32.57 5.74 22.07
N LYS A 170 32.04 6.97 22.15
CA LYS A 170 30.89 7.22 23.01
C LYS A 170 29.78 6.28 22.54
N ARG A 171 29.41 5.29 23.37
CA ARG A 171 28.15 4.55 23.16
C ARG A 171 27.07 5.63 22.97
N GLY A 172 26.25 5.48 21.93
CA GLY A 172 25.14 6.42 21.70
C GLY A 172 24.29 6.54 22.97
N PRO A 173 23.65 7.70 23.22
CA PRO A 173 22.74 7.87 24.35
C PRO A 173 21.79 6.67 24.45
N SER A 174 21.62 6.09 25.64
CA SER A 174 20.63 5.03 25.83
C SER A 174 19.27 5.55 25.38
N PRO A 175 18.48 4.74 24.65
CA PRO A 175 17.24 5.21 24.06
C PRO A 175 16.37 5.84 25.14
N SER A 176 15.90 7.06 24.88
CA SER A 176 15.09 7.80 25.84
C SER A 176 13.79 7.04 26.16
N ALA A 177 13.12 7.38 27.26
CA ALA A 177 11.84 6.75 27.60
C ALA A 177 10.82 6.87 26.45
N ALA A 178 10.79 8.02 25.77
CA ALA A 178 9.95 8.25 24.59
C ALA A 178 10.33 7.36 23.40
N GLU A 179 11.62 7.15 23.14
CA GLU A 179 12.09 6.26 22.05
C GLU A 179 11.76 4.79 22.34
N ARG A 180 11.81 4.36 23.61
CA ARG A 180 11.39 3.01 23.99
C ARG A 180 9.90 2.81 23.78
N VAL A 181 9.07 3.80 24.18
CA VAL A 181 7.62 3.76 23.95
C VAL A 181 7.31 3.78 22.46
N ALA A 182 7.97 4.62 21.66
CA ALA A 182 7.79 4.65 20.21
C ALA A 182 8.22 3.35 19.52
N LYS A 183 9.31 2.72 19.99
CA LYS A 183 9.74 1.40 19.49
C LYS A 183 8.77 0.29 19.89
N MET A 184 8.22 0.33 21.09
CA MET A 184 7.16 -0.60 21.53
C MET A 184 5.89 -0.43 20.70
N ALA A 185 5.45 0.81 20.47
CA ALA A 185 4.30 1.11 19.61
C ALA A 185 4.52 0.64 18.17
N LYS A 186 5.71 0.86 17.60
CA LYS A 186 6.06 0.38 16.26
C LYS A 186 6.13 -1.15 16.17
N MET A 187 6.67 -1.82 17.20
CA MET A 187 6.66 -3.28 17.26
C MET A 187 5.23 -3.83 17.36
N ALA A 188 4.36 -3.18 18.13
CA ALA A 188 2.95 -3.54 18.20
C ALA A 188 2.22 -3.33 16.86
N GLU A 189 2.50 -2.23 16.14
CA GLU A 189 1.95 -1.97 14.80
C GLU A 189 2.45 -2.97 13.77
N GLN A 190 3.73 -3.38 13.85
CA GLN A 190 4.29 -4.43 12.97
C GLN A 190 3.76 -5.82 13.31
N ALA A 191 3.47 -6.11 14.57
CA ALA A 191 2.78 -7.33 14.96
C ALA A 191 1.30 -7.32 14.53
N ALA A 192 0.68 -6.13 14.48
CA ALA A 192 -0.69 -5.94 14.00
C ALA A 192 -0.79 -5.83 12.48
N SER A 193 0.30 -5.52 11.77
CA SER A 193 0.33 -5.56 10.31
C SER A 193 0.32 -7.02 9.89
N GLU A 194 -0.89 -7.58 9.75
CA GLU A 194 -1.07 -8.94 9.23
C GLU A 194 -0.33 -9.06 7.89
N ASP A 195 0.61 -10.01 7.85
CA ASP A 195 1.32 -10.34 6.64
C ASP A 195 0.29 -10.62 5.54
N PHE A 196 0.46 -10.04 4.36
CA PHE A 196 -0.52 -10.16 3.26
C PHE A 196 -0.98 -11.61 3.01
N ARG A 197 -0.08 -12.57 3.23
CA ARG A 197 -0.34 -14.02 3.15
C ARG A 197 -1.37 -14.50 4.16
N ASP A 198 -1.32 -14.01 5.39
CA ASP A 198 -2.22 -14.42 6.47
C ASP A 198 -3.62 -13.87 6.22
N ARG A 199 -3.73 -12.63 5.72
CA ARG A 199 -5.02 -12.08 5.26
C ARG A 199 -5.63 -12.88 4.13
N THR A 200 -4.86 -13.16 3.09
CA THR A 200 -5.35 -13.99 1.97
C THR A 200 -5.73 -15.40 2.43
N ARG A 201 -4.97 -15.98 3.37
CA ARG A 201 -5.31 -17.28 3.97
C ARG A 201 -6.63 -17.21 4.72
N ARG A 202 -6.82 -16.21 5.60
CA ARG A 202 -8.06 -16.04 6.38
C ARG A 202 -9.27 -15.83 5.47
N GLU A 203 -9.17 -14.92 4.49
CA GLU A 203 -10.25 -14.69 3.51
C GLU A 203 -10.59 -15.96 2.70
N TYR A 204 -9.59 -16.79 2.38
CA TYR A 204 -9.82 -18.07 1.72
C TYR A 204 -10.53 -19.06 2.66
N GLN A 205 -10.09 -19.17 3.91
CA GLN A 205 -10.71 -20.03 4.92
C GLN A 205 -12.15 -19.60 5.21
N GLU A 206 -12.41 -18.30 5.35
CA GLU A 206 -13.75 -17.75 5.53
C GLU A 206 -14.67 -18.11 4.35
N ARG A 207 -14.23 -17.84 3.11
CA ARG A 207 -15.03 -18.18 1.91
C ARG A 207 -15.25 -19.68 1.76
N ARG A 208 -14.27 -20.51 2.13
CA ARG A 208 -14.40 -21.97 2.15
C ARG A 208 -15.43 -22.40 3.21
N ALA A 209 -15.39 -21.81 4.39
CA ALA A 209 -16.34 -22.08 5.46
C ALA A 209 -17.77 -21.67 5.07
N GLU A 210 -17.97 -20.51 4.45
CA GLU A 210 -19.28 -20.07 3.95
C GLU A 210 -19.90 -21.09 2.98
N GLY A 211 -19.10 -21.61 2.05
CA GLY A 211 -19.56 -22.63 1.10
C GLY A 211 -20.02 -23.93 1.75
N ARG A 212 -19.51 -24.25 2.96
CA ARG A 212 -19.82 -25.47 3.71
C ARG A 212 -20.87 -25.28 4.78
N LEU A 213 -21.02 -24.06 5.28
CA LEU A 213 -21.99 -23.68 6.29
C LEU A 213 -23.42 -23.99 5.83
N GLY A 214 -23.78 -23.62 4.60
CA GLY A 214 -25.13 -23.89 4.07
C GLY A 214 -25.52 -25.37 4.05
N PRO A 215 -24.70 -26.29 3.50
CA PRO A 215 -24.91 -27.74 3.64
C PRO A 215 -24.99 -28.21 5.10
N ALA A 216 -24.06 -27.80 5.97
CA ALA A 216 -24.03 -28.24 7.38
C ALA A 216 -25.26 -27.77 8.17
N GLN A 217 -25.74 -26.56 7.93
CA GLN A 217 -26.97 -26.05 8.54
C GLN A 217 -28.21 -26.79 8.06
N ARG A 218 -28.27 -27.17 6.77
CA ARG A 218 -29.35 -28.00 6.25
C ARG A 218 -29.35 -29.38 6.90
N THR A 219 -28.18 -30.02 7.07
CA THR A 219 -28.12 -31.31 7.77
C THR A 219 -28.54 -31.17 9.23
N CYS A 220 -28.13 -30.08 9.90
CA CYS A 220 -28.54 -29.76 11.26
C CYS A 220 -30.06 -29.60 11.38
N ALA A 221 -30.69 -28.79 10.51
CA ALA A 221 -32.12 -28.60 10.50
C ALA A 221 -32.88 -29.92 10.28
N ASN A 222 -32.44 -30.76 9.33
CA ASN A 222 -33.09 -32.05 9.07
C ASN A 222 -32.98 -33.03 10.27
N LEU A 223 -31.85 -33.07 10.98
CA LEU A 223 -31.68 -33.93 12.15
C LEU A 223 -32.46 -33.40 13.36
N ASP A 224 -32.46 -32.08 13.53
CA ASP A 224 -33.24 -31.43 14.57
C ASP A 224 -34.77 -31.59 14.36
N GLU A 225 -35.25 -31.50 13.13
CA GLU A 225 -36.66 -31.77 12.78
C GLU A 225 -37.04 -33.22 13.12
N LYS A 226 -36.18 -34.19 12.82
CA LYS A 226 -36.39 -35.60 13.20
C LYS A 226 -36.43 -35.79 14.73
N ALA A 227 -35.68 -34.98 15.46
CA ALA A 227 -35.70 -34.95 16.92
C ALA A 227 -36.86 -34.12 17.50
N GLY A 228 -37.68 -33.49 16.66
CA GLY A 228 -38.85 -32.70 17.08
C GLY A 228 -38.53 -31.27 17.56
N LYS A 229 -37.34 -30.74 17.25
CA LYS A 229 -36.99 -29.34 17.53
C LYS A 229 -37.53 -28.45 16.40
N ASN A 230 -38.32 -27.43 16.76
CA ASN A 230 -38.96 -26.53 15.78
C ASN A 230 -38.07 -25.38 15.33
N PHE A 231 -37.12 -24.95 16.17
CA PHE A 231 -36.23 -23.83 15.88
C PHE A 231 -34.93 -24.00 16.64
N ASN A 232 -33.82 -23.68 15.98
CA ASN A 232 -32.49 -23.61 16.57
C ASN A 232 -31.75 -22.41 15.95
N VAL A 233 -31.08 -21.64 16.80
CA VAL A 233 -30.27 -20.48 16.42
C VAL A 233 -29.21 -20.82 15.37
N LEU A 234 -28.67 -22.05 15.43
CA LEU A 234 -27.61 -22.51 14.53
C LEU A 234 -28.05 -22.64 13.06
N TRP A 235 -29.36 -22.65 12.78
CA TRP A 235 -29.88 -22.73 11.41
C TRP A 235 -29.79 -21.40 10.64
N LEU A 236 -29.62 -20.29 11.36
CA LEU A 236 -29.68 -18.96 10.78
C LEU A 236 -28.47 -18.69 9.87
N ASN A 237 -28.72 -18.20 8.66
CA ASN A 237 -27.65 -17.87 7.71
C ASN A 237 -27.85 -16.48 7.12
N PRO A 238 -26.94 -15.51 7.34
CA PRO A 238 -27.09 -14.16 6.78
C PRO A 238 -27.05 -14.13 5.25
N GLY A 239 -26.49 -15.16 4.60
CA GLY A 239 -26.49 -15.27 3.13
C GLY A 239 -27.81 -15.75 2.53
N ASN A 240 -28.72 -16.30 3.34
CA ASN A 240 -30.02 -16.82 2.89
C ASN A 240 -31.15 -16.31 3.80
N PRO A 241 -31.89 -15.26 3.40
CA PRO A 241 -32.95 -14.68 4.22
C PRO A 241 -34.09 -15.67 4.53
N ASP A 242 -34.26 -16.70 3.69
CA ASP A 242 -35.27 -17.76 3.87
C ASP A 242 -35.03 -18.63 5.13
N THR A 243 -33.83 -18.56 5.71
CA THR A 243 -33.52 -19.30 6.95
C THR A 243 -34.09 -18.65 8.21
N PHE A 244 -34.54 -17.39 8.12
CA PHE A 244 -35.08 -16.66 9.26
C PHE A 244 -36.58 -16.87 9.39
N PRO A 245 -37.09 -17.16 10.60
CA PRO A 245 -38.53 -17.15 10.84
C PRO A 245 -39.14 -15.78 10.54
N PRO A 246 -40.43 -15.72 10.14
CA PRO A 246 -41.10 -14.44 9.86
C PRO A 246 -41.06 -13.53 11.09
N GLY A 247 -40.71 -12.27 10.89
CA GLY A 247 -40.59 -11.26 11.95
C GLY A 247 -39.34 -11.37 12.83
N PHE A 248 -38.51 -12.41 12.68
CA PHE A 248 -37.30 -12.58 13.49
C PHE A 248 -36.23 -11.53 13.20
N ILE A 249 -36.07 -11.15 11.93
CA ILE A 249 -35.11 -10.11 11.51
C ILE A 249 -35.51 -8.75 12.10
N ASP A 250 -36.81 -8.42 12.05
CA ASP A 250 -37.33 -7.16 12.61
C ASP A 250 -37.16 -7.12 14.13
N ALA A 251 -37.43 -8.24 14.82
CA ALA A 251 -37.17 -8.37 16.25
C ALA A 251 -35.67 -8.20 16.57
N LEU A 252 -34.78 -8.85 15.83
CA LEU A 252 -33.33 -8.68 16.02
C LEU A 252 -32.88 -7.22 15.83
N GLY A 253 -33.41 -6.52 14.84
CA GLY A 253 -33.06 -5.12 14.57
C GLY A 253 -33.55 -4.14 15.64
N LEU A 254 -34.63 -4.49 16.37
CA LEU A 254 -35.13 -3.69 17.48
C LEU A 254 -34.38 -3.94 18.79
N HIS A 255 -34.01 -5.19 19.05
CA HIS A 255 -33.41 -5.60 20.32
C HIS A 255 -31.87 -5.61 20.31
N THR A 256 -31.25 -5.66 19.14
CA THR A 256 -29.79 -5.86 19.03
C THR A 256 -29.18 -4.92 18.00
N THR A 257 -27.86 -4.73 18.08
CA THR A 257 -27.11 -3.88 17.13
C THR A 257 -26.57 -4.67 15.92
N VAL A 258 -27.18 -5.82 15.60
CA VAL A 258 -26.71 -6.66 14.50
C VAL A 258 -27.35 -6.19 13.21
N ASP A 259 -26.56 -5.50 12.39
CA ASP A 259 -26.95 -5.16 11.03
C ASP A 259 -26.79 -6.41 10.15
N ILE A 260 -27.88 -7.16 9.93
CA ILE A 260 -27.90 -8.22 8.93
C ILE A 260 -27.92 -7.55 7.56
N PRO A 261 -26.88 -7.70 6.72
CA PRO A 261 -26.90 -7.13 5.38
C PRO A 261 -28.06 -7.76 4.60
N SER A 262 -29.09 -6.98 4.31
CA SER A 262 -30.18 -7.45 3.46
C SER A 262 -29.62 -7.75 2.08
N TYR A 263 -29.49 -9.04 1.76
CA TYR A 263 -29.01 -9.56 0.47
C TYR A 263 -30.01 -9.34 -0.69
N ASP A 264 -30.97 -8.42 -0.53
CA ASP A 264 -31.85 -7.95 -1.60
C ASP A 264 -31.13 -6.98 -2.59
N ASP A 265 -29.90 -6.55 -2.27
CA ASP A 265 -29.08 -5.68 -3.13
C ASP A 265 -28.18 -6.48 -4.10
N GLY A 266 -28.76 -7.43 -4.84
CA GLY A 266 -27.94 -8.47 -5.51
C GLY A 266 -28.35 -8.93 -6.91
N ARG A 267 -29.47 -8.47 -7.48
CA ARG A 267 -29.84 -8.77 -8.88
C ARG A 267 -30.23 -7.55 -9.72
N GLN A 268 -29.62 -6.40 -9.44
CA GLN A 268 -29.51 -5.35 -10.44
C GLN A 268 -28.23 -4.56 -10.17
N GLY A 269 -27.23 -4.80 -11.00
CA GLY A 269 -26.07 -3.94 -11.04
C GLY A 269 -26.51 -2.59 -11.57
N ASP A 270 -26.88 -1.68 -10.67
CA ASP A 270 -27.01 -0.27 -10.95
C ASP A 270 -26.54 0.49 -9.71
N ARG A 271 -25.49 1.27 -9.92
CA ARG A 271 -24.95 2.33 -9.05
C ARG A 271 -26.02 2.83 -8.07
N GLU A 272 -25.90 2.51 -6.77
CA GLU A 272 -26.80 3.02 -5.73
C GLU A 272 -26.96 4.53 -5.90
N ASP A 273 -28.12 4.95 -6.42
CA ASP A 273 -28.42 6.36 -6.61
C ASP A 273 -28.50 7.01 -5.23
N ILE A 274 -27.87 8.17 -5.06
CA ILE A 274 -27.85 8.93 -3.79
C ILE A 274 -29.27 9.07 -3.19
N ALA A 275 -30.30 9.07 -4.04
CA ALA A 275 -31.71 9.08 -3.64
C ALA A 275 -32.17 7.82 -2.87
N THR A 276 -31.69 6.62 -3.20
CA THR A 276 -32.06 5.38 -2.46
C THR A 276 -31.43 5.39 -1.07
N ARG A 277 -30.17 5.82 -0.98
CA ARG A 277 -29.48 6.05 0.29
C ARG A 277 -30.18 7.10 1.16
N LEU A 278 -30.54 8.25 0.58
CA LEU A 278 -31.28 9.30 1.29
C LEU A 278 -32.65 8.81 1.75
N ARG A 279 -33.39 8.05 0.93
CA ARG A 279 -34.70 7.51 1.33
C ARG A 279 -34.60 6.55 2.51
N ARG A 280 -33.56 5.71 2.55
CA ARG A 280 -33.30 4.79 3.67
C ARG A 280 -33.03 5.58 4.97
N GLU A 281 -32.19 6.62 4.87
CA GLU A 281 -31.84 7.49 6.00
C GLU A 281 -33.01 8.38 6.47
N ILE A 282 -33.85 8.84 5.53
CA ILE A 282 -35.10 9.55 5.87
C ILE A 282 -36.07 8.59 6.57
N LYS A 283 -36.17 7.33 6.14
CA LYS A 283 -37.05 6.33 6.76
C LYS A 283 -36.59 5.95 8.17
N SER A 284 -35.27 5.84 8.41
CA SER A 284 -34.74 5.57 9.75
C SER A 284 -34.89 6.74 10.71
N ASN A 285 -34.83 7.98 10.20
CA ASN A 285 -34.96 9.21 11.00
C ASN A 285 -36.38 9.78 11.05
N ALA A 286 -37.34 9.17 10.34
CA ALA A 286 -38.73 9.59 10.35
C ALA A 286 -39.35 9.27 11.71
N LEU A 287 -39.65 10.32 12.50
CA LEU A 287 -40.43 10.19 13.72
C LEU A 287 -41.83 9.70 13.37
N GLN A 288 -42.23 8.57 13.93
CA GLN A 288 -43.59 8.05 13.75
C GLN A 288 -44.60 8.95 14.51
N PRO A 289 -45.77 9.25 13.92
CA PRO A 289 -46.82 10.00 14.60
C PRO A 289 -47.25 9.25 15.87
N VAL A 290 -47.30 9.96 16.99
CA VAL A 290 -47.82 9.43 18.26
C VAL A 290 -49.34 9.58 18.23
N ASP A 291 -50.00 8.84 17.33
CA ASP A 291 -51.45 8.74 17.35
C ASP A 291 -51.88 7.66 18.35
N SER A 292 -52.77 8.09 19.24
CA SER A 292 -53.28 7.35 20.39
C SER A 292 -54.22 6.23 19.95
N ASP A 293 -54.01 5.03 20.52
CA ASP A 293 -54.98 3.93 20.65
C ASP A 293 -55.66 3.39 19.37
N GLU A 294 -54.91 2.84 18.40
CA GLU A 294 -55.44 1.78 17.49
C GLU A 294 -54.37 0.72 17.17
N GLN A 295 -54.40 -0.38 17.94
CA GLN A 295 -54.21 -1.77 17.50
C GLN A 295 -53.16 -2.09 16.40
N HIS A 296 -51.87 -1.85 16.67
CA HIS A 296 -50.78 -2.59 16.02
C HIS A 296 -49.68 -2.98 17.02
N THR A 297 -50.09 -3.49 18.18
CA THR A 297 -49.19 -3.99 19.23
C THR A 297 -49.50 -5.47 19.49
N SER A 298 -49.20 -6.37 18.56
CA SER A 298 -49.50 -7.80 18.80
C SER A 298 -48.73 -8.83 17.97
N GLU A 299 -47.53 -8.56 17.44
CA GLU A 299 -46.72 -9.64 16.80
C GLU A 299 -45.21 -9.57 17.08
N VAL A 300 -44.71 -8.51 17.73
CA VAL A 300 -43.26 -8.26 17.85
C VAL A 300 -42.60 -8.99 19.05
N ASN A 301 -43.38 -9.49 20.01
CA ASN A 301 -42.88 -10.27 21.16
C ASN A 301 -43.08 -11.79 20.98
N THR A 302 -42.74 -12.34 19.81
CA THR A 302 -42.88 -13.78 19.55
C THR A 302 -41.63 -14.56 19.98
N PHE A 303 -40.48 -13.89 20.09
CA PHE A 303 -39.19 -14.50 20.43
C PHE A 303 -38.72 -13.99 21.79
N SER A 304 -38.21 -14.90 22.62
CA SER A 304 -37.62 -14.53 23.91
C SER A 304 -36.35 -13.72 23.69
N GLU A 305 -36.13 -12.72 24.56
CA GLU A 305 -34.95 -11.84 24.49
C GLU A 305 -33.64 -12.63 24.53
N GLU A 306 -33.58 -13.69 25.34
CA GLU A 306 -32.42 -14.61 25.40
C GLU A 306 -32.11 -15.25 24.04
N VAL A 307 -33.12 -15.67 23.28
CA VAL A 307 -32.93 -16.30 21.97
C VAL A 307 -32.49 -15.28 20.92
N LEU A 308 -32.99 -14.05 21.01
CA LEU A 308 -32.56 -12.95 20.15
C LEU A 308 -31.10 -12.57 20.44
N GLU A 309 -30.69 -12.55 21.71
CA GLU A 309 -29.30 -12.30 22.10
C GLU A 309 -28.37 -13.42 21.63
N GLU A 310 -28.73 -14.69 21.80
CA GLU A 310 -27.96 -15.84 21.29
C GLU A 310 -27.83 -15.79 19.77
N ALA A 311 -28.92 -15.49 19.07
CA ALA A 311 -28.91 -15.32 17.62
C ALA A 311 -28.03 -14.15 17.18
N ALA A 312 -28.08 -13.02 17.87
CA ALA A 312 -27.21 -11.90 17.58
C ALA A 312 -25.73 -12.23 17.82
N GLN A 313 -25.41 -12.98 18.88
CA GLN A 313 -24.05 -13.45 19.13
C GLN A 313 -23.58 -14.39 18.02
N PHE A 314 -24.42 -15.37 17.65
CA PHE A 314 -24.11 -16.31 16.57
C PHE A 314 -23.90 -15.62 15.22
N LEU A 315 -24.76 -14.66 14.87
CA LEU A 315 -24.68 -13.94 13.58
C LEU A 315 -23.45 -13.02 13.48
N ARG A 316 -22.93 -12.51 14.61
CA ARG A 316 -21.70 -11.70 14.67
C ARG A 316 -20.42 -12.50 14.45
N LEU A 317 -20.46 -13.82 14.65
CA LEU A 317 -19.31 -14.68 14.46
C LEU A 317 -18.92 -14.78 12.97
N GLN A 318 -17.63 -15.03 12.73
CA GLN A 318 -17.13 -15.30 11.38
C GLN A 318 -17.69 -16.62 10.86
N ALA A 319 -17.72 -16.79 9.54
CA ALA A 319 -18.27 -18.00 8.93
C ALA A 319 -17.56 -19.28 9.39
N GLN A 320 -16.25 -19.21 9.67
CA GLN A 320 -15.46 -20.31 10.20
C GLN A 320 -15.95 -20.74 11.59
N ASP A 321 -16.11 -19.79 12.51
CA ASP A 321 -16.56 -20.07 13.88
C ASP A 321 -18.00 -20.59 13.90
N ARG A 322 -18.89 -20.02 13.06
CA ARG A 322 -20.26 -20.51 12.91
C ARG A 322 -20.29 -21.95 12.41
N LEU A 323 -19.45 -22.29 11.43
CA LEU A 323 -19.34 -23.65 10.93
C LEU A 323 -18.86 -24.58 12.05
N ALA A 324 -17.84 -24.20 12.81
CA ALA A 324 -17.33 -24.99 13.92
C ALA A 324 -18.42 -25.29 14.97
N LEU A 325 -19.24 -24.30 15.34
CA LEU A 325 -20.37 -24.48 16.27
C LEU A 325 -21.44 -25.43 15.73
N VAL A 326 -21.78 -25.33 14.45
CA VAL A 326 -22.75 -26.25 13.82
C VAL A 326 -22.18 -27.67 13.81
N LEU A 327 -20.89 -27.83 13.51
CA LEU A 327 -20.24 -29.14 13.47
C LEU A 327 -20.10 -29.76 14.86
N SER A 328 -19.75 -28.99 15.88
CA SER A 328 -19.70 -29.49 17.26
C SER A 328 -21.09 -29.91 17.72
N TYR A 329 -22.12 -29.10 17.45
CA TYR A 329 -23.50 -29.44 17.77
C TYR A 329 -23.96 -30.74 17.10
N LEU A 330 -23.63 -30.95 15.83
CA LEU A 330 -23.94 -32.18 15.10
C LEU A 330 -23.27 -33.41 15.71
N ARG A 331 -22.03 -33.27 16.19
CA ARG A 331 -21.31 -34.36 16.85
C ARG A 331 -21.86 -34.63 18.25
N ASP A 332 -22.05 -33.60 19.07
CA ASP A 332 -22.42 -33.77 20.47
C ASP A 332 -23.89 -34.20 20.67
N HIS A 333 -24.79 -33.83 19.76
CA HIS A 333 -26.23 -34.14 19.90
C HIS A 333 -26.73 -35.28 19.02
N TYR A 334 -26.06 -35.57 17.91
CA TYR A 334 -26.51 -36.56 16.95
C TYR A 334 -25.46 -37.60 16.61
N ASP A 335 -24.27 -37.53 17.21
CA ASP A 335 -23.13 -38.37 16.87
C ASP A 335 -22.92 -38.41 15.35
N TYR A 336 -23.05 -37.24 14.71
CA TYR A 336 -22.98 -37.10 13.26
C TYR A 336 -21.70 -36.39 12.84
N CYS A 337 -20.91 -37.04 11.98
CA CYS A 337 -19.75 -36.41 11.38
C CYS A 337 -20.07 -35.91 9.96
N PHE A 338 -20.05 -34.59 9.78
CA PHE A 338 -20.24 -33.94 8.48
C PHE A 338 -19.21 -34.35 7.43
N TRP A 339 -17.96 -34.61 7.83
CA TRP A 339 -16.87 -34.96 6.91
C TRP A 339 -16.96 -36.41 6.44
N CYS A 340 -17.31 -37.34 7.35
CA CYS A 340 -17.56 -38.74 7.01
C CYS A 340 -18.91 -38.93 6.28
N GLY A 341 -19.88 -38.04 6.54
CA GLY A 341 -21.23 -38.12 6.01
C GLY A 341 -22.10 -39.19 6.68
N THR A 342 -21.71 -39.66 7.87
CA THR A 342 -22.35 -40.77 8.59
C THR A 342 -22.79 -40.36 9.99
N GLN A 343 -23.89 -40.96 10.44
CA GLN A 343 -24.35 -40.91 11.83
C GLN A 343 -23.87 -42.18 12.54
N TYR A 344 -23.29 -42.04 13.73
CA TYR A 344 -22.87 -43.13 14.60
C TYR A 344 -23.96 -43.46 15.62
N ASP A 345 -23.87 -44.63 16.24
CA ASP A 345 -24.86 -45.05 17.23
C ASP A 345 -24.59 -44.42 18.61
N ASP A 346 -23.30 -44.27 18.98
CA ASP A 346 -22.85 -43.70 20.24
C ASP A 346 -21.60 -42.79 20.06
N GLN A 347 -21.38 -41.89 21.02
CA GLN A 347 -20.25 -40.97 21.03
C GLN A 347 -18.89 -41.70 21.08
N ASP A 348 -18.79 -42.81 21.83
CA ASP A 348 -17.57 -43.61 21.92
C ASP A 348 -17.21 -44.25 20.56
N GLU A 349 -18.21 -44.74 19.83
CA GLU A 349 -18.02 -45.30 18.48
C GLU A 349 -17.54 -44.22 17.50
N MET A 350 -18.10 -43.01 17.62
CA MET A 350 -17.66 -41.88 16.81
C MET A 350 -16.20 -41.52 17.09
N GLU A 351 -15.73 -41.57 18.33
CA GLU A 351 -14.32 -41.27 18.66
C GLU A 351 -13.34 -42.33 18.14
N GLU A 352 -13.75 -43.60 18.10
CA GLU A 352 -12.91 -44.68 17.59
C GLU A 352 -12.89 -44.73 16.05
N GLN A 353 -14.02 -44.46 15.41
CA GLN A 353 -14.20 -44.69 13.97
C GLN A 353 -14.00 -43.41 13.13
N CYS A 354 -14.14 -42.22 13.73
CA CYS A 354 -13.95 -40.94 13.05
C CYS A 354 -12.49 -40.46 13.16
N PRO A 355 -11.82 -40.10 12.04
CA PRO A 355 -10.43 -39.60 12.05
C PRO A 355 -10.17 -38.35 12.91
N GLY A 356 -11.20 -37.54 13.14
CA GLY A 356 -11.13 -36.34 13.98
C GLY A 356 -12.37 -35.44 13.83
N PRO A 357 -12.41 -34.28 14.50
CA PRO A 357 -13.49 -33.30 14.32
C PRO A 357 -13.24 -32.32 13.15
N GLU A 358 -11.99 -32.12 12.78
CA GLU A 358 -11.59 -31.14 11.76
C GLU A 358 -11.57 -31.73 10.35
N GLU A 359 -11.70 -30.85 9.35
CA GLU A 359 -11.58 -31.21 7.93
C GLU A 359 -10.24 -31.89 7.64
N GLU A 360 -9.15 -31.36 8.17
CA GLU A 360 -7.78 -31.78 7.86
C GLU A 360 -7.50 -33.23 8.25
N ALA A 361 -8.28 -33.80 9.18
CA ALA A 361 -8.16 -35.21 9.57
C ALA A 361 -8.74 -36.19 8.54
N HIS A 362 -9.53 -35.69 7.58
CA HIS A 362 -10.27 -36.51 6.62
C HIS A 362 -9.80 -36.35 5.16
N ASP A 363 -8.77 -35.55 4.93
CA ASP A 363 -8.23 -35.24 3.59
C ASP A 363 -7.22 -36.28 3.07
#